data_AF-A0A443QY22-F1
#
_entry.id   AF-A0A443QY22-F1
#
_cell.length_a   1.000
_cell.length_b   1.000
_cell.length_c   1.000
_cell.angle_alpha   90.00
_cell.angle_beta   90.00
_cell.angle_gamma   90.00
#
_symmetry.space_group_name_H-M   'P 1'
#
loop_
_entity.id
_entity.type
_entity.pdbx_description
1 polymer ?
#
loop_
_entity_poly.entity_id
_entity_poly.type
_entity_poly.pdbx_seq_one_letter_code
_entity_poly.pdbx_strand_id
1 'polypeptide(L)'
;MVSTPSTSVQFASSVTANEDASVDEEMTSVQRESYSCDQCSKSFVHFRNLSSHKRTHDKKFKCNECTAEFINLANLSLHKKVHKLKLECNVCGKNVFNREADFKKHLKIHSGVKEKCLCGKEFSSVDSLRRHRKKCFK
;
A
#
# COMPACT_ATOMS: atom_id res chain seq x y z
N MET A 1 4.50 -18.73 58.58
CA MET A 1 5.92 -18.33 58.41
C MET A 1 6.17 -18.43 56.91
N VAL A 2 6.23 -17.35 56.13
CA VAL A 2 7.22 -16.27 56.08
C VAL A 2 6.54 -15.07 55.38
N SER A 3 6.46 -13.90 56.02
CA SER A 3 7.35 -12.72 55.84
C SER A 3 7.03 -11.86 54.60
N THR A 4 6.43 -10.69 54.84
CA THR A 4 6.48 -9.46 53.99
C THR A 4 7.78 -8.67 54.31
N PRO A 5 8.11 -7.46 53.78
CA PRO A 5 7.35 -6.51 52.93
C PRO A 5 8.17 -5.69 51.88
N SER A 6 7.51 -4.65 51.32
CA SER A 6 8.04 -3.38 50.76
C SER A 6 8.66 -3.41 49.36
N THR A 7 8.18 -2.61 48.40
CA THR A 7 8.50 -1.17 48.38
C THR A 7 7.43 -0.35 47.65
N SER A 8 7.09 0.78 48.29
CA SER A 8 6.23 1.86 47.84
C SER A 8 6.76 2.58 46.59
N VAL A 9 5.87 3.04 45.73
CA VAL A 9 6.01 4.38 45.12
C VAL A 9 4.65 5.07 45.22
N GLN A 10 4.66 6.21 45.90
CA GLN A 10 3.54 7.10 46.11
C GLN A 10 3.36 8.02 44.91
N PHE A 11 2.12 8.43 44.61
CA PHE A 11 1.84 9.86 44.50
C PHE A 11 0.36 10.15 44.88
N ALA A 12 0.24 11.12 45.78
CA ALA A 12 -0.98 11.77 46.29
C ALA A 12 -1.89 12.27 45.15
N SER A 13 -3.21 12.06 45.20
CA SER A 13 -4.23 12.94 45.85
C SER A 13 -4.12 14.40 45.36
N SER A 14 -5.13 15.13 44.90
CA SER A 14 -6.59 15.02 44.80
C SER A 14 -7.02 16.26 43.98
N VAL A 15 -8.22 16.29 43.38
CA VAL A 15 -9.24 17.34 43.67
C VAL A 15 -10.56 17.04 42.94
N THR A 16 -11.54 16.71 43.78
CA THR A 16 -12.98 17.05 43.78
C THR A 16 -13.69 17.41 42.47
N ALA A 17 -14.72 16.62 42.20
CA ALA A 17 -15.87 16.97 41.37
C ALA A 17 -16.74 18.01 42.07
N ASN A 18 -17.07 19.09 41.37
CA ASN A 18 -18.09 20.06 41.76
C ASN A 18 -18.97 20.38 40.54
N GLU A 19 -20.27 20.34 40.76
CA GLU A 19 -21.36 20.51 39.79
C GLU A 19 -21.65 21.99 39.44
N ASP A 20 -22.34 22.13 38.30
CA ASP A 20 -23.40 23.11 37.99
C ASP A 20 -23.12 24.27 37.02
N ALA A 21 -24.16 24.49 36.21
CA ALA A 21 -24.57 25.67 35.46
C ALA A 21 -24.21 25.78 33.97
N SER A 22 -25.30 25.69 33.20
CA SER A 22 -25.66 26.51 32.04
C SER A 22 -25.34 25.97 30.65
N VAL A 23 -26.37 25.39 30.06
CA VAL A 23 -26.51 25.15 28.63
C VAL A 23 -26.71 26.47 27.91
N ASP A 24 -25.81 26.81 26.99
CA ASP A 24 -26.04 27.78 25.93
C ASP A 24 -25.32 27.32 24.64
N GLU A 25 -25.90 27.73 23.52
CA GLU A 25 -25.97 27.09 22.21
C GLU A 25 -24.65 26.88 21.40
N GLU A 26 -24.72 25.89 20.49
CA GLU A 26 -23.97 25.72 19.24
C GLU A 26 -22.43 25.85 19.20
N MET A 27 -21.74 24.72 19.03
CA MET A 27 -20.77 24.54 17.94
C MET A 27 -20.46 23.04 17.77
N THR A 28 -20.97 22.45 16.68
CA THR A 28 -20.72 21.06 16.29
C THR A 28 -19.26 20.86 15.92
N SER A 29 -18.42 20.44 16.87
CA SER A 29 -17.10 19.90 16.58
C SER A 29 -16.88 18.65 17.42
N VAL A 30 -17.32 17.51 16.88
CA VAL A 30 -16.78 16.24 17.33
C VAL A 30 -15.30 16.27 16.96
N GLN A 31 -14.44 16.64 17.92
CA GLN A 31 -13.03 16.30 17.86
C GLN A 31 -12.97 14.77 17.81
N ARG A 32 -12.93 14.22 16.59
CA ARG A 32 -12.56 12.82 16.40
C ARG A 32 -11.12 12.73 16.87
N GLU A 33 -10.91 12.18 18.06
CA GLU A 33 -9.59 11.82 18.52
C GLU A 33 -8.91 11.03 17.40
N SER A 34 -7.86 11.64 16.86
CA SER A 34 -7.08 11.07 15.78
C SER A 34 -5.84 10.43 16.36
N TYR A 35 -5.45 9.31 15.78
CA TYR A 35 -4.29 8.55 16.18
C TYR A 35 -3.09 9.04 15.38
N SER A 36 -2.19 9.77 16.04
CA SER A 36 -0.99 10.33 15.43
C SER A 36 0.18 9.34 15.43
N CYS A 37 0.99 9.39 14.38
CA CYS A 37 2.24 8.62 14.30
C CYS A 37 3.36 9.35 15.04
N ASP A 38 4.12 8.63 15.86
CA ASP A 38 5.27 9.19 16.59
C ASP A 38 6.50 9.39 15.70
N GLN A 39 6.59 8.66 14.57
CA GLN A 39 7.72 8.74 13.64
C GLN A 39 7.53 9.71 12.48
N CYS A 40 6.31 10.26 12.31
CA CYS A 40 6.02 11.26 11.29
C CYS A 40 4.72 12.02 11.61
N SER A 41 4.53 13.20 11.02
CA SER A 41 3.38 14.07 11.30
C SER A 41 2.04 13.60 10.69
N LYS A 42 1.84 12.30 10.46
CA LYS A 42 0.59 11.75 9.92
C LYS A 42 -0.35 11.31 11.04
N SER A 43 -1.62 11.67 10.90
CA SER A 43 -2.70 11.27 11.82
C SER A 43 -3.79 10.50 11.09
N PHE A 44 -4.41 9.56 11.80
CA PHE A 44 -5.40 8.63 11.25
C PHE A 44 -6.65 8.61 12.11
N VAL A 45 -7.82 8.57 11.47
CA VAL A 45 -9.12 8.50 12.16
C VAL A 45 -9.31 7.17 12.93
N HIS A 46 -8.64 6.10 12.50
CA HIS A 46 -8.76 4.78 13.12
C HIS A 46 -7.40 4.23 13.56
N PHE A 47 -7.36 3.66 14.76
CA PHE A 47 -6.16 3.01 15.31
C PHE A 47 -5.60 1.91 14.39
N ARG A 48 -6.47 1.10 13.74
CA ARG A 48 -6.05 0.07 12.78
C ARG A 48 -5.24 0.66 11.61
N ASN A 49 -5.59 1.87 11.17
CA ASN A 49 -4.89 2.54 10.09
C ASN A 49 -3.54 3.07 10.57
N LEU A 50 -3.47 3.66 11.78
CA LEU A 50 -2.19 4.03 12.40
C LEU A 50 -1.29 2.79 12.57
N SER A 51 -1.83 1.68 13.10
CA SER A 51 -1.09 0.43 13.31
C SER A 51 -0.55 -0.13 12.00
N SER A 52 -1.34 -0.13 10.93
CA SER A 52 -0.86 -0.52 9.60
C SER A 52 0.17 0.47 9.04
N HIS A 53 0.03 1.76 9.33
CA HIS A 53 0.97 2.79 8.91
C HIS A 53 2.32 2.67 9.62
N LYS A 54 2.34 2.33 10.90
CA LYS A 54 3.61 2.15 11.64
C LYS A 54 4.55 1.14 10.97
N ARG A 55 3.98 0.10 10.34
CA ARG A 55 4.74 -0.87 9.52
C ARG A 55 5.50 -0.25 8.36
N THR A 56 5.11 0.93 7.88
CA THR A 56 5.82 1.64 6.81
C THR A 56 7.16 2.22 7.27
N HIS A 57 7.31 2.45 8.58
CA HIS A 57 8.58 2.87 9.18
C HIS A 57 9.42 1.69 9.70
N ASP A 58 8.80 0.53 9.88
CA ASP A 58 9.51 -0.68 10.29
C ASP A 58 10.49 -1.19 9.21
N LYS A 59 11.39 -2.07 9.64
CA LYS A 59 12.33 -2.77 8.75
C LYS A 59 11.56 -3.56 7.70
N LYS A 60 11.76 -3.19 6.43
CA LYS A 60 11.13 -3.87 5.30
C LYS A 60 11.67 -5.30 5.12
N PHE A 61 10.80 -6.17 4.64
CA PHE A 61 11.12 -7.53 4.24
C PHE A 61 11.72 -7.50 2.83
N LYS A 62 12.97 -7.94 2.69
CA LYS A 62 13.67 -7.97 1.41
C LYS A 62 13.41 -9.28 0.66
N CYS A 63 13.25 -9.20 -0.65
CA CYS A 63 13.34 -10.38 -1.50
C CYS A 63 14.81 -10.84 -1.58
N ASN A 64 15.03 -12.15 -1.60
CA ASN A 64 16.37 -12.74 -1.77
C ASN A 64 16.73 -12.97 -3.25
N GLU A 65 15.76 -12.85 -4.15
CA GLU A 65 15.94 -13.07 -5.59
C GLU A 65 16.02 -11.74 -6.38
N CYS A 66 15.72 -10.61 -5.74
CA CYS A 66 15.83 -9.27 -6.34
C CYS A 66 15.94 -8.18 -5.27
N THR A 67 16.04 -6.91 -5.69
CA THR A 67 16.16 -5.75 -4.80
C THR A 67 14.82 -5.23 -4.24
N ALA A 68 13.72 -5.93 -4.46
CA ALA A 68 12.40 -5.50 -4.01
C ALA A 68 12.24 -5.64 -2.49
N GLU A 69 11.61 -4.64 -1.87
CA GLU A 69 11.36 -4.57 -0.43
C GLU A 69 9.87 -4.38 -0.12
N PHE A 70 9.37 -5.05 0.91
CA PHE A 70 7.94 -5.08 1.25
C PHE A 70 7.70 -4.74 2.72
N ILE A 71 6.58 -4.08 2.99
CA ILE A 71 6.19 -3.65 4.34
C ILE A 71 5.74 -4.84 5.21
N ASN A 72 5.31 -5.95 4.60
CA ASN A 72 4.88 -7.13 5.34
C ASN A 72 5.24 -8.44 4.61
N LEU A 73 5.23 -9.53 5.37
CA LEU A 73 5.59 -10.86 4.87
C LEU A 73 4.57 -11.41 3.86
N ALA A 74 3.29 -11.07 3.99
CA ALA A 74 2.25 -11.51 3.05
C ALA A 74 2.51 -10.97 1.63
N ASN A 75 2.87 -9.70 1.52
CA ASN A 75 3.22 -9.05 0.25
C ASN A 75 4.51 -9.64 -0.33
N LEU A 76 5.52 -9.92 0.50
CA LEU A 76 6.74 -10.61 0.06
C LEU A 76 6.41 -12.03 -0.45
N SER A 77 5.56 -12.78 0.25
CA SER A 77 5.15 -14.12 -0.16
C SER A 77 4.41 -14.12 -1.50
N LEU A 78 3.50 -13.16 -1.70
CA LEU A 78 2.83 -12.96 -2.98
C LEU A 78 3.84 -12.59 -4.08
N HIS A 79 4.79 -11.69 -3.78
CA HIS A 79 5.84 -11.31 -4.71
C HIS A 79 6.72 -12.50 -5.09
N LYS A 80 7.07 -13.41 -4.18
CA LYS A 80 7.88 -14.60 -4.54
C LYS A 80 7.24 -15.47 -5.63
N LYS A 81 5.92 -15.42 -5.81
CA LYS A 81 5.25 -16.12 -6.93
C LYS A 81 5.66 -15.56 -8.30
N VAL A 82 6.03 -14.28 -8.36
CA VAL A 82 6.53 -13.57 -9.55
C VAL A 82 7.86 -14.17 -10.03
N HIS A 83 8.71 -14.63 -9.12
CA HIS A 83 9.97 -15.30 -9.48
C HIS A 83 9.76 -16.74 -9.94
N LYS A 84 8.74 -17.42 -9.42
CA LYS A 84 8.38 -18.79 -9.81
C LYS A 84 7.68 -18.86 -11.17
N LEU A 85 6.88 -17.85 -11.50
CA LEU A 85 6.09 -17.80 -12.75
C LEU A 85 6.82 -17.01 -13.84
N LYS A 86 8.07 -17.37 -14.14
CA LYS A 86 8.77 -16.83 -15.32
C LYS A 86 8.21 -17.52 -16.56
N LEU A 87 7.44 -16.79 -17.35
CA LEU A 87 6.89 -17.26 -18.61
C LEU A 87 7.93 -17.02 -19.71
N GLU A 88 8.27 -18.10 -20.41
CA GLU A 88 9.18 -18.12 -21.53
C GLU A 88 8.44 -17.95 -22.86
N CYS A 89 8.94 -17.05 -23.70
CA CYS A 89 8.49 -16.98 -25.08
C CYS A 89 9.27 -17.96 -25.95
N ASN A 90 8.63 -19.05 -26.38
CA ASN A 90 9.23 -20.03 -27.30
C ASN A 90 9.57 -19.47 -28.70
N VAL A 91 9.11 -18.26 -29.05
CA VAL A 91 9.40 -17.63 -30.36
C VAL A 91 10.70 -16.83 -30.33
N CYS A 92 11.04 -16.19 -29.20
CA CYS A 92 12.21 -15.32 -29.09
C CYS A 92 13.12 -15.59 -27.89
N GLY A 93 12.82 -16.62 -27.09
CA GLY A 93 13.58 -17.04 -25.91
C GLY A 93 13.53 -16.04 -24.74
N LYS A 94 12.62 -15.07 -24.75
CA LYS A 94 12.53 -14.06 -23.68
C LYS A 94 11.85 -14.61 -22.43
N ASN A 95 12.58 -14.62 -21.31
CA ASN A 95 12.16 -15.18 -20.02
C ASN A 95 12.04 -14.12 -18.91
N VAL A 96 11.45 -12.98 -19.26
CA VAL A 96 11.32 -11.80 -18.39
C VAL A 96 9.89 -11.56 -17.90
N PHE A 97 8.93 -12.35 -18.35
CA PHE A 97 7.53 -12.15 -18.01
C PHE A 97 7.18 -12.89 -16.73
N ASN A 98 6.62 -12.17 -15.78
CA ASN A 98 6.23 -12.68 -14.48
C ASN A 98 4.73 -12.54 -14.19
N ARG A 99 3.99 -12.11 -15.21
CA ARG A 99 2.54 -11.92 -15.24
C ARG A 99 2.03 -12.46 -16.58
N GLU A 100 0.99 -13.30 -16.53
CA GLU A 100 0.38 -13.86 -17.74
C GLU A 100 -0.16 -12.80 -18.69
N ALA A 101 -0.71 -11.70 -18.16
CA ALA A 101 -1.24 -10.60 -18.98
C ALA A 101 -0.14 -9.94 -19.81
N ASP A 102 1.06 -9.75 -19.25
CA ASP A 102 2.19 -9.14 -19.94
C ASP A 102 2.78 -10.11 -20.97
N PHE A 103 2.86 -11.41 -20.63
CA PHE A 103 3.25 -12.45 -21.57
C PHE A 103 2.31 -12.54 -22.77
N LYS A 104 0.98 -12.57 -22.54
CA LYS A 104 -0.03 -12.57 -23.62
C LYS A 104 0.08 -11.33 -24.51
N LYS A 105 0.32 -10.14 -23.95
CA LYS A 105 0.56 -8.92 -24.73
C LYS A 105 1.81 -9.04 -25.60
N HIS A 106 2.89 -9.62 -25.05
CA HIS A 106 4.10 -9.87 -25.79
C HIS A 106 3.89 -10.85 -26.96
N LEU A 107 3.13 -11.93 -26.77
CA LEU A 107 2.82 -12.88 -27.85
C LEU A 107 2.09 -12.23 -29.04
N LYS A 108 1.32 -11.15 -28.82
CA LYS A 108 0.69 -10.39 -29.92
C LYS A 108 1.68 -9.72 -30.87
N ILE A 109 2.90 -9.44 -30.39
CA ILE A 109 3.98 -8.91 -31.24
C ILE A 109 4.41 -9.97 -32.26
N HIS A 110 4.46 -11.24 -31.84
CA HIS A 110 4.81 -12.36 -32.71
C HIS A 110 3.67 -12.78 -33.64
N SER A 111 2.40 -12.60 -33.22
CA SER A 111 1.25 -12.89 -34.08
C SER A 111 1.05 -11.88 -35.21
N GLY A 112 1.83 -10.78 -35.24
CA GLY A 112 1.72 -9.74 -36.27
C GLY A 112 0.40 -8.97 -36.25
N VAL A 113 -0.43 -9.16 -35.21
CA VAL A 113 -1.73 -8.50 -35.10
C VAL A 113 -1.49 -7.05 -34.68
N LYS A 114 -1.59 -6.16 -35.66
CA LYS A 114 -1.44 -4.73 -35.47
C LYS A 114 -2.80 -4.05 -35.54
N GLU A 115 -3.08 -3.23 -34.55
CA GLU A 115 -4.26 -2.39 -34.51
C GLU A 115 -3.95 -1.04 -35.17
N LYS A 116 -4.78 -0.62 -36.12
CA LYS A 116 -4.58 0.60 -36.88
C LYS A 116 -5.43 1.75 -36.34
N CYS A 117 -4.84 2.94 -36.26
CA CYS A 117 -5.56 4.18 -36.00
C CYS A 117 -6.13 4.75 -37.31
N LEU A 118 -7.23 5.51 -37.22
CA LEU A 118 -7.85 6.21 -38.37
C LEU A 118 -6.87 7.16 -39.10
N CYS A 119 -5.81 7.63 -38.42
CA CYS A 119 -4.74 8.43 -39.04
C CYS A 119 -3.71 7.62 -39.85
N GLY A 120 -3.87 6.30 -39.95
CA GLY A 120 -2.96 5.43 -40.70
C GLY A 120 -1.87 4.74 -39.88
N LYS A 121 -1.60 5.17 -38.64
CA LYS A 121 -0.54 4.58 -37.79
C LYS A 121 -0.94 3.22 -37.21
N GLU A 122 0.00 2.27 -37.20
CA GLU A 122 -0.19 0.91 -36.68
C GLU A 122 0.45 0.73 -35.29
N PHE A 123 -0.17 -0.11 -34.45
CA PHE A 123 0.30 -0.38 -33.10
C PHE A 123 0.21 -1.87 -32.77
N SER A 124 1.24 -2.42 -32.12
CA SER A 124 1.28 -3.82 -31.65
C SER A 124 0.52 -4.06 -30.34
N SER A 125 -0.08 -3.03 -29.75
CA SER A 125 -0.88 -3.16 -28.52
C SER A 125 -2.02 -2.14 -28.44
N VAL A 126 -3.15 -2.61 -27.90
CA VAL A 126 -4.39 -1.81 -27.71
C VAL A 126 -4.15 -0.62 -26.77
N ASP A 127 -3.33 -0.77 -25.73
CA ASP A 127 -3.00 0.31 -24.81
C ASP A 127 -2.22 1.45 -25.48
N SER A 128 -1.29 1.12 -26.39
CA SER A 128 -0.54 2.11 -27.16
C SER A 128 -1.43 2.82 -28.17
N LEU A 129 -2.30 2.09 -28.89
CA LEU A 129 -3.31 2.69 -29.76
C LEU A 129 -4.25 3.62 -28.98
N ARG A 130 -4.76 3.19 -27.82
CA ARG A 130 -5.65 3.99 -26.96
C ARG A 130 -4.99 5.30 -26.52
N ARG A 131 -3.72 5.25 -26.09
CA ARG A 131 -2.94 6.45 -25.74
C ARG A 131 -2.71 7.37 -26.93
N HIS A 132 -2.42 6.80 -28.10
CA HIS A 132 -2.25 7.56 -29.33
C HIS A 132 -3.54 8.24 -29.78
N ARG A 133 -4.67 7.53 -29.81
CA ARG A 133 -5.98 8.07 -30.21
C ARG A 133 -6.35 9.32 -29.43
N LYS A 134 -6.09 9.37 -28.12
CA LYS A 134 -6.34 10.55 -27.28
C LYS A 134 -5.61 11.83 -27.76
N LYS A 135 -4.48 11.67 -28.45
CA LYS A 135 -3.66 12.77 -28.97
C LYS A 135 -3.82 12.98 -30.47
N CYS A 136 -4.33 11.99 -31.20
CA CYS A 136 -4.42 12.03 -32.65
C CYS A 136 -5.66 12.75 -33.18
N PHE A 137 -6.72 12.83 -32.38
CA PHE A 137 -7.96 13.54 -32.71
C PHE A 137 -8.01 14.96 -32.11
N LYS A 138 -6.88 15.45 -31.61
CA LYS A 138 -6.67 16.85 -31.22
C LYS A 138 -5.76 17.48 -32.26
#